data_AF-A0A7S3UKT3-F1
#
_entry.id   AF-A0A7S3UKT3-F1
#
_cell.length_a   1.000
_cell.length_b   1.000
_cell.length_c   1.000
_cell.angle_alpha   90.00
_cell.angle_beta   90.00
_cell.angle_gamma   90.00
#
_symmetry.space_group_name_H-M   'P 1'
#
loop_
_entity.id
_entity.type
_entity.pdbx_description
1 polymer ?
#
loop_
_entity_poly.entity_id
_entity_poly.type
_entity_poly.pdbx_seq_one_letter_code
_entity_poly.pdbx_strand_id
1 'polypeptide(L)'
;HSWKMCCAVVCKGAADICSDQGAEPVICDDVGSLKRPGGLGDFLAGTLATLWLHHHRDAKVDPCLVCSAACAVVRLASLRACEVKRRSLCAVDVADFLAGAIEELCPSSKSDRLQSASKT
;
A
#
# COMPACT_ATOMS: atom_id res chain seq x y z
N HIS A 1 -29.71 -18.29 -6.77
CA HIS A 1 -28.32 -18.33 -6.28
C HIS A 1 -27.68 -16.97 -6.48
N SER A 2 -27.59 -16.16 -5.42
CA SER A 2 -26.90 -14.87 -5.47
C SER A 2 -25.42 -15.12 -5.24
N TRP A 3 -24.58 -14.87 -6.25
CA TRP A 3 -23.14 -14.90 -6.10
C TRP A 3 -22.73 -13.64 -5.31
N LYS A 4 -22.50 -13.78 -4.00
CA LYS A 4 -21.77 -12.74 -3.26
C LYS A 4 -20.32 -12.80 -3.71
N MET A 5 -19.94 -11.94 -4.65
CA MET A 5 -18.54 -11.61 -4.84
C MET A 5 -18.11 -10.74 -3.65
N CYS A 6 -17.32 -11.31 -2.73
CA CYS A 6 -16.56 -10.52 -1.76
C CYS A 6 -15.42 -9.84 -2.53
N CYS A 7 -15.57 -8.55 -2.78
CA CYS A 7 -14.64 -7.76 -3.57
C CYS A 7 -14.38 -6.48 -2.81
N ALA A 8 -13.13 -6.31 -2.36
CA ALA A 8 -12.68 -5.04 -1.85
C ALA A 8 -12.48 -4.06 -3.01
N VAL A 9 -13.07 -2.88 -2.88
CA VAL A 9 -12.98 -1.78 -3.82
C VAL A 9 -12.19 -0.64 -3.17
N VAL A 10 -11.21 -0.11 -3.90
CA VAL A 10 -10.46 1.08 -3.50
C VAL A 10 -10.95 2.28 -4.31
N CYS A 11 -11.64 3.21 -3.65
CA CYS A 11 -11.99 4.50 -4.22
C CYS A 11 -10.87 5.51 -3.91
N LYS A 12 -10.04 5.82 -4.92
CA LYS A 12 -8.90 6.73 -4.74
C LYS A 12 -9.35 8.19 -4.69
N GLY A 13 -8.79 8.96 -3.77
CA GLY A 13 -9.29 10.31 -3.49
C GLY A 13 -8.29 11.21 -2.80
N ALA A 14 -8.78 12.22 -2.08
CA ALA A 14 -7.97 12.96 -1.11
C ALA A 14 -7.60 12.06 0.09
N ALA A 15 -8.52 11.18 0.44
CA ALA A 15 -8.28 9.94 1.16
C ALA A 15 -8.68 8.78 0.24
N ASP A 16 -8.07 7.62 0.43
CA ASP A 16 -8.42 6.40 -0.28
C ASP A 16 -9.37 5.58 0.59
N ILE A 17 -10.53 5.22 0.05
CA ILE A 17 -11.59 4.52 0.77
C ILE A 17 -11.63 3.07 0.30
N CYS A 18 -11.36 2.13 1.21
CA CYS A 18 -11.35 0.70 0.95
C CYS A 18 -12.62 0.06 1.55
N SER A 19 -13.45 -0.59 0.75
CA SER A 19 -14.70 -1.18 1.22
C SER A 19 -14.99 -2.52 0.54
N ASP A 20 -15.53 -3.47 1.31
CA ASP A 20 -16.14 -4.71 0.86
C ASP A 20 -17.63 -4.68 1.23
N GLN A 21 -18.48 -5.39 0.49
CA GLN A 21 -19.93 -5.36 0.68
C GLN A 21 -20.32 -5.79 2.10
N GLY A 22 -20.77 -4.81 2.89
CA GLY A 22 -21.35 -5.03 4.23
C GLY A 22 -20.38 -4.90 5.40
N ALA A 23 -19.13 -4.46 5.16
CA ALA A 23 -18.19 -4.08 6.20
C ALA A 23 -18.03 -2.54 6.27
N GLU A 24 -17.66 -2.04 7.45
CA GLU A 24 -17.25 -0.64 7.61
C GLU A 24 -16.01 -0.35 6.74
N PRO A 25 -15.96 0.79 6.03
CA PRO A 25 -14.85 1.11 5.16
C PRO A 25 -13.58 1.41 5.96
N VAL A 26 -12.43 0.97 5.44
CA VAL A 26 -11.11 1.37 5.92
C VAL A 26 -10.65 2.58 5.13
N ILE A 27 -10.27 3.65 5.82
CA ILE A 27 -9.84 4.90 5.21
C ILE A 27 -8.33 5.01 5.36
N CYS A 28 -7.62 5.16 4.24
CA CYS A 28 -6.23 5.61 4.23
C CYS A 28 -6.24 7.12 3.99
N ASP A 29 -5.79 7.91 4.96
CA ASP A 29 -5.66 9.37 4.88
C ASP A 29 -4.19 9.85 4.95
N ASP A 30 -3.23 8.92 4.92
CA ASP A 30 -1.77 9.18 4.91
C ASP A 30 -1.35 10.29 3.94
N VAL A 31 -0.39 11.14 4.28
CA VAL A 31 -0.03 12.23 3.36
C VAL A 31 0.57 11.67 2.05
N GLY A 32 -0.03 12.04 0.92
CA GLY A 32 0.45 11.71 -0.42
C GLY A 32 1.10 12.90 -1.13
N SER A 33 1.60 12.68 -2.34
CA SER A 33 2.15 13.76 -3.15
C SER A 33 1.09 14.77 -3.59
N LEU A 34 1.48 16.04 -3.71
CA LEU A 34 0.64 17.11 -4.24
C LEU A 34 0.39 16.97 -5.76
N LYS A 35 1.20 16.17 -6.45
CA LYS A 35 1.08 15.93 -7.90
C LYS A 35 0.65 14.49 -8.15
N ARG A 36 -0.36 14.29 -8.98
CA ARG A 36 -0.83 12.96 -9.41
C ARG A 36 -0.29 12.63 -10.80
N PRO A 37 0.89 12.01 -10.94
CA PRO A 37 1.32 11.49 -12.24
C PRO A 37 0.37 10.38 -12.71
N GLY A 38 0.12 10.33 -14.03
CA GLY A 38 -0.56 9.19 -14.64
C GLY A 38 0.28 7.92 -14.50
N GLY A 39 -0.35 6.78 -14.20
CA GLY A 39 0.34 5.49 -14.00
C GLY A 39 0.48 5.02 -12.54
N LEU A 40 0.11 5.83 -11.54
CA LEU A 40 0.15 5.41 -10.13
C LEU A 40 -0.77 4.22 -9.80
N GLY A 41 -1.80 3.98 -10.63
CA GLY A 41 -2.70 2.84 -10.46
C GLY A 41 -1.97 1.50 -10.60
N ASP A 42 -0.95 1.42 -11.45
CA ASP A 42 -0.19 0.20 -11.69
C ASP A 42 0.67 -0.15 -10.48
N PHE A 43 1.28 0.86 -9.85
CA PHE A 43 2.00 0.70 -8.59
C PHE A 43 1.08 0.25 -7.48
N LEU A 44 -0.10 0.87 -7.34
CA LEU A 44 -1.08 0.44 -6.33
C LEU A 44 -1.54 -1.00 -6.55
N ALA A 45 -1.87 -1.37 -7.78
CA ALA A 45 -2.28 -2.73 -8.11
C ALA A 45 -1.17 -3.75 -7.82
N GLY A 46 0.08 -3.45 -8.20
CA GLY A 46 1.24 -4.31 -7.93
C GLY A 46 1.55 -4.46 -6.45
N THR A 47 1.53 -3.35 -5.69
CA THR A 47 1.71 -3.37 -4.24
C THR A 47 0.60 -4.17 -3.55
N LEU A 48 -0.66 -3.94 -3.92
CA LEU A 48 -1.80 -4.68 -3.39
C LEU A 48 -1.66 -6.18 -3.66
N ALA A 49 -1.34 -6.57 -4.90
CA ALA A 49 -1.15 -7.97 -5.25
C ALA A 49 -0.02 -8.62 -4.45
N THR A 50 1.06 -7.89 -4.19
CA THR A 50 2.21 -8.35 -3.40
C THR A 50 1.84 -8.55 -1.93
N LEU A 51 1.19 -7.56 -1.31
CA LEU A 51 0.75 -7.65 0.08
C LEU A 51 -0.32 -8.73 0.27
N TRP A 52 -1.26 -8.84 -0.68
CA TRP A 52 -2.23 -9.91 -0.69
C TRP A 52 -1.56 -11.28 -0.81
N LEU A 53 -0.62 -11.46 -1.74
CA LEU A 53 0.10 -12.73 -1.86
C LEU A 53 0.87 -13.09 -0.58
N HIS A 54 1.40 -12.11 0.14
CA HIS A 54 2.08 -12.35 1.42
C HIS A 54 1.11 -12.81 2.52
N HIS A 55 -0.12 -12.28 2.54
CA HIS A 55 -1.05 -12.41 3.66
C HIS A 55 -2.29 -13.27 3.40
N HIS A 56 -2.60 -13.64 2.15
CA HIS A 56 -3.86 -14.33 1.78
C HIS A 56 -4.04 -15.71 2.44
N ARG A 57 -2.96 -16.30 2.98
CA ARG A 57 -3.00 -17.59 3.68
C ARG A 57 -3.39 -17.43 5.15
N ASP A 58 -3.31 -16.22 5.68
CA ASP A 58 -3.73 -15.91 7.03
C ASP A 58 -5.25 -15.77 7.04
N ALA A 59 -5.94 -16.72 7.67
CA ALA A 59 -7.41 -16.82 7.66
C ALA A 59 -8.17 -15.61 8.26
N LYS A 60 -7.45 -14.59 8.75
CA LYS A 60 -8.00 -13.40 9.40
C LYS A 60 -7.66 -12.09 8.70
N VAL A 61 -6.98 -12.14 7.55
CA VAL A 61 -6.56 -10.90 6.88
C VAL A 61 -7.77 -10.26 6.17
N ASP A 62 -8.12 -9.06 6.63
CA ASP A 62 -9.15 -8.22 6.04
C ASP A 62 -8.65 -7.65 4.70
N PRO A 63 -9.32 -7.94 3.57
CA PRO A 63 -8.99 -7.37 2.27
C PRO A 63 -8.94 -5.83 2.25
N CYS A 64 -9.81 -5.15 3.01
CA CYS A 64 -9.83 -3.69 3.07
C CYS A 64 -8.59 -3.15 3.79
N LEU A 65 -8.07 -3.88 4.79
CA LEU A 65 -6.84 -3.54 5.47
C LEU A 65 -5.62 -3.68 4.54
N VAL A 66 -5.57 -4.74 3.74
CA VAL A 66 -4.51 -4.93 2.72
C VAL A 66 -4.56 -3.82 1.68
N CYS A 67 -5.76 -3.45 1.22
CA CYS A 67 -5.95 -2.34 0.31
C CYS A 67 -5.45 -1.02 0.91
N SER A 68 -5.80 -0.74 2.17
CA SER A 68 -5.35 0.46 2.89
C SER A 68 -3.82 0.50 3.05
N ALA A 69 -3.20 -0.62 3.39
CA ALA A 69 -1.75 -0.73 3.48
C ALA A 69 -1.06 -0.46 2.14
N ALA A 70 -1.62 -0.98 1.04
CA ALA A 70 -1.11 -0.69 -0.31
C ALA A 70 -1.24 0.80 -0.68
N CYS A 71 -2.35 1.43 -0.29
CA CYS A 71 -2.55 2.87 -0.47
C CYS A 71 -1.49 3.67 0.29
N ALA A 72 -1.26 3.35 1.57
CA ALA A 72 -0.27 4.02 2.40
C ALA A 72 1.14 3.94 1.80
N VAL A 73 1.55 2.75 1.34
CA VAL A 73 2.85 2.53 0.67
C VAL A 73 3.00 3.40 -0.57
N VAL A 74 2.01 3.41 -1.48
CA VAL A 74 2.11 4.18 -2.72
C VAL A 74 2.05 5.69 -2.46
N ARG A 75 1.27 6.13 -1.47
CA ARG A 75 1.20 7.54 -1.06
C ARG A 75 2.54 8.02 -0.50
N LEU A 76 3.16 7.24 0.39
CA LEU A 76 4.48 7.54 0.94
C LEU A 76 5.57 7.56 -0.13
N ALA A 77 5.60 6.54 -1.00
CA ALA A 77 6.57 6.48 -2.09
C ALA A 77 6.39 7.66 -3.06
N SER A 78 5.15 8.02 -3.39
CA SER A 78 4.84 9.15 -4.25
C SER A 78 5.22 10.48 -3.59
N LEU A 79 4.97 10.65 -2.29
CA LEU A 79 5.37 11.83 -1.53
C LEU A 79 6.89 12.05 -1.62
N ARG A 80 7.69 11.01 -1.34
CA ARG A 80 9.16 11.08 -1.41
C ARG A 80 9.66 11.36 -2.83
N ALA A 81 9.09 10.69 -3.82
CA ALA A 81 9.40 10.97 -5.21
C ALA A 81 9.07 12.43 -5.57
N CYS A 82 7.97 12.99 -5.04
CA CYS A 82 7.58 14.38 -5.24
C CYS A 82 8.55 15.37 -4.56
N GLU A 83 9.12 15.03 -3.41
CA GLU A 83 10.13 15.88 -2.73
C GLU A 83 11.39 16.04 -3.58
N VAL A 84 11.81 14.97 -4.27
CA VAL A 84 12.99 14.97 -5.14
C VAL A 84 12.68 15.56 -6.52
N LYS A 85 11.66 15.03 -7.20
CA LYS A 85 11.35 15.34 -8.62
C LYS A 85 10.46 16.57 -8.77
N ARG A 86 9.75 16.97 -7.71
CA ARG A 86 8.89 18.16 -7.67
C ARG A 86 7.92 18.19 -8.84
N ARG A 87 7.92 19.27 -9.63
CA ARG A 87 7.06 19.44 -10.80
C ARG A 87 7.35 18.43 -11.90
N SER A 88 8.52 17.80 -11.92
CA SER A 88 8.92 16.81 -12.92
C SER A 88 8.53 15.38 -12.55
N LEU A 89 7.86 15.16 -11.41
CA LEU A 89 7.44 13.82 -10.96
C LEU A 89 6.62 13.09 -12.04
N CYS A 90 7.10 11.92 -12.44
CA CYS A 90 6.44 10.94 -13.30
C CYS A 90 6.20 9.66 -12.49
N ALA A 91 5.28 8.79 -12.95
CA ALA A 91 4.97 7.57 -12.19
C ALA A 91 6.18 6.64 -12.06
N VAL A 92 7.03 6.57 -13.08
CA VAL A 92 8.27 5.76 -13.04
C VAL A 92 9.23 6.18 -11.92
N ASP A 93 9.23 7.45 -11.51
CA ASP A 93 10.07 7.91 -10.41
C ASP A 93 9.62 7.35 -9.06
N VAL A 94 8.35 6.92 -8.92
CA VAL A 94 7.84 6.32 -7.68
C VAL A 94 8.43 4.94 -7.42
N ALA A 95 8.84 4.22 -8.48
CA ALA A 95 9.45 2.91 -8.37
C ALA A 95 10.70 2.92 -7.47
N ASP A 96 11.52 3.97 -7.58
CA ASP A 96 12.77 4.13 -6.82
C ASP A 96 12.54 4.24 -5.30
N PHE A 97 11.33 4.67 -4.88
CA PHE A 97 10.99 4.89 -3.47
C PHE A 97 10.08 3.79 -2.90
N LEU A 98 9.56 2.91 -3.74
CA LEU A 98 8.57 1.91 -3.34
C LEU A 98 9.15 0.91 -2.34
N ALA A 99 10.36 0.40 -2.58
CA ALA A 99 11.01 -0.56 -1.68
C ALA A 99 11.22 0.02 -0.27
N GLY A 100 11.67 1.27 -0.18
CA GLY A 100 11.86 1.95 1.10
C GLY A 100 10.53 2.19 1.84
N ALA A 101 9.47 2.54 1.12
CA ALA A 101 8.14 2.70 1.72
C ALA A 101 7.57 1.37 2.23
N ILE A 102 7.79 0.28 1.51
CA ILE A 102 7.38 -1.07 1.96
C ILE A 102 8.14 -1.46 3.22
N GLU A 103 9.46 -1.32 3.27
CA GLU A 103 10.23 -1.72 4.45
C GLU A 103 9.87 -0.89 5.70
N GLU A 104 9.47 0.37 5.51
CA GLU A 104 9.06 1.24 6.62
C GLU A 104 7.69 0.89 7.18
N LEU A 105 6.71 0.64 6.31
CA LEU A 105 5.33 0.36 6.72
C LEU A 105 5.05 -1.12 6.96
N CYS A 106 5.84 -2.00 6.35
CA CYS A 106 5.75 -3.45 6.38
C CYS A 106 7.16 -4.05 6.55
N PRO A 107 7.83 -3.83 7.69
CA PRO A 107 9.22 -4.23 7.89
C PRO A 107 9.41 -5.72 7.74
N SER A 108 10.47 -6.11 7.05
CA SER A 108 10.87 -7.49 6.96
C SER A 108 11.39 -7.95 8.33
N SER A 109 10.92 -9.09 8.83
CA SER A 109 11.29 -9.65 10.13
C SER A 109 12.76 -10.07 10.28
N LYS A 110 13.65 -9.64 9.37
CA LYS A 110 15.10 -9.80 9.52
C LYS A 110 15.68 -8.86 10.57
N SER A 111 15.05 -7.71 10.84
CA SER A 111 15.47 -6.80 11.93
C SER A 111 15.35 -7.45 13.31
N ASP A 112 14.29 -8.23 13.55
CA ASP A 112 14.08 -8.91 14.83
C ASP A 112 14.97 -10.15 15.02
N ARG A 113 15.27 -10.88 13.94
CA ARG A 113 16.13 -12.08 13.99
C ARG A 113 17.62 -11.78 14.21
N LEU A 114 18.12 -10.66 13.71
CA LEU A 114 19.52 -10.26 13.94
C LEU A 114 19.74 -9.72 15.36
N GLN A 115 18.73 -9.07 15.96
CA GLN A 115 18.81 -8.64 17.35
C GLN A 115 18.70 -9.81 18.35
N SER A 116 17.99 -10.90 18.01
CA SER A 116 17.96 -12.10 18.86
C SER A 116 19.23 -12.94 18.77
N ALA A 117 19.92 -12.94 17.62
CA ALA A 117 21.17 -13.69 17.42
C ALA A 117 22.41 -13.03 18.04
N SER A 118 22.31 -11.76 18.45
CA SER A 118 23.40 -11.02 19.12
C SER A 118 23.32 -11.06 20.66
N LYS A 119 22.34 -11.77 21.24
CA LYS A 119 22.12 -11.88 22.70
C LYS A 119 22.46 -13.25 23.29
N THR A 120 23.17 -14.09 22.56
CA THR A 120 23.74 -15.38 23.02
C THR A 120 25.25 -15.34 22.93
#